data_AF-A0A7Y8M3E5-F1
#
_entry.id   AF-A0A7Y8M3E5-F1
#
_cell.length_a   1.000
_cell.length_b   1.000
_cell.length_c   1.000
_cell.angle_alpha   90.00
_cell.angle_beta   90.00
_cell.angle_gamma   90.00
#
_symmetry.space_group_name_H-M   'P 1'
#
loop_
_entity.id
_entity.type
_entity.pdbx_description
1 polymer ?
#
loop_
_entity_poly.entity_id
_entity_poly.type
_entity_poly.pdbx_seq_one_letter_code
_entity_poly.pdbx_strand_id
1 'polypeptide(L)' 'GGNSGSPVINTNAEVVGLAFDGNMESHSGRYIYTTEANRTLSVSTEGMIEAIRDLYKAERLADEILNGKRGE' A
#
# COMPACT_ATOMS: atom_id res chain seq x y z
N GLY A 1 5.94 -0.51 -14.77
CA GLY A 1 4.65 -1.17 -14.46
C GLY A 1 4.92 -2.60 -14.05
N GLY A 2 4.16 -3.12 -13.09
CA GLY A 2 4.37 -4.44 -12.47
C GLY A 2 4.34 -4.41 -10.94
N ASN A 3 4.62 -3.24 -10.35
CA ASN A 3 4.66 -3.06 -8.89
C ASN A 3 3.30 -2.74 -8.27
N SER A 4 2.25 -2.47 -9.05
CA SER A 4 0.92 -2.14 -8.52
C SER A 4 0.40 -3.31 -7.67
N GLY A 5 0.02 -3.01 -6.43
CA GLY A 5 -0.35 -4.01 -5.42
C GLY A 5 0.81 -4.52 -4.56
N SER A 6 2.04 -4.06 -4.78
CA SER A 6 3.18 -4.48 -3.94
C SER A 6 3.07 -3.89 -2.53
N PRO A 7 3.37 -4.69 -1.48
CA PRO A 7 3.41 -4.18 -0.12
C PRO A 7 4.59 -3.23 0.07
N VAL A 8 4.34 -2.08 0.69
CA VAL A 8 5.38 -1.22 1.25
C VAL A 8 5.61 -1.68 2.68
N ILE A 9 6.87 -1.98 3.01
CA ILE A 9 7.25 -2.49 4.34
C ILE A 9 8.21 -1.53 5.05
N ASN A 10 8.13 -1.48 6.38
CA ASN A 10 9.10 -0.75 7.22
C ASN A 10 10.32 -1.64 7.58
N THR A 11 11.24 -1.11 8.40
CA THR A 11 12.45 -1.83 8.83
C THR A 11 12.19 -3.06 9.69
N ASN A 12 10.98 -3.20 10.23
CA ASN A 12 10.54 -4.34 11.03
C ASN A 12 9.81 -5.40 10.20
N ALA A 13 9.78 -5.26 8.87
CA ALA A 13 9.03 -6.10 7.94
C ALA A 13 7.50 -6.07 8.14
N GLU A 14 6.97 -4.99 8.70
CA GLU A 14 5.53 -4.75 8.81
C GLU A 14 5.01 -4.03 7.56
N VAL A 15 3.82 -4.39 7.09
CA VAL A 15 3.17 -3.69 5.96
C VAL A 15 2.67 -2.33 6.44
N VAL A 16 3.11 -1.26 5.77
CA VAL A 16 2.74 0.14 6.07
C VAL A 16 2.06 0.84 4.90
N GLY A 17 1.95 0.16 3.75
CA GLY A 17 1.22 0.69 2.62
C GLY A 17 1.18 -0.27 1.43
N LEU A 18 0.54 0.20 0.37
CA LEU A 18 0.42 -0.52 -0.89
C LEU A 18 0.80 0.40 -2.05
N ALA A 19 1.79 0.00 -2.83
CA ALA A 19 2.20 0.74 -4.02
C ALA A 19 1.08 0.69 -5.07
N PHE A 20 0.61 1.85 -5.53
CA PHE A 20 -0.44 1.91 -6.55
C PHE A 20 0.03 2.61 -7.83
N ASP A 21 0.85 3.66 -7.71
CA ASP A 21 1.31 4.46 -8.85
C ASP A 21 2.68 5.14 -8.61
N GLY A 22 3.12 6.00 -9.51
CA GLY A 22 4.23 6.93 -9.35
C GLY A 22 3.85 8.36 -9.73
N ASN A 23 4.69 9.33 -9.41
CA ASN A 23 4.51 10.72 -9.85
C ASN A 23 4.83 10.89 -11.35
N MET A 24 4.62 12.10 -11.90
CA MET A 24 4.84 12.40 -13.32
C MET A 24 6.27 12.07 -13.78
N GLU A 25 7.25 12.31 -12.91
CA GLU A 25 8.67 12.05 -13.18
C GLU A 25 8.99 10.54 -13.28
N SER A 26 8.08 9.66 -12.83
CA SER A 26 8.26 8.20 -12.93
C SER A 26 8.05 7.63 -14.33
N HIS A 27 7.50 8.40 -15.29
CA HIS A 27 7.15 7.91 -16.63
C HIS A 27 8.35 7.41 -17.43
N SER A 28 9.52 8.02 -17.27
CA SER A 28 10.77 7.57 -17.90
C SER A 28 11.41 6.37 -17.19
N GLY A 29 10.88 5.97 -16.04
CA GLY A 29 11.38 4.92 -15.15
C GLY A 29 11.52 3.53 -15.77
N ARG A 30 10.94 3.31 -16.96
CA ARG A 30 11.19 2.11 -17.75
C ARG A 30 12.63 2.04 -18.28
N TYR A 31 13.26 3.18 -18.52
CA TYR A 31 14.56 3.28 -19.16
C TYR A 31 15.61 3.96 -18.29
N ILE A 32 15.20 4.93 -17.46
CA ILE A 32 16.12 5.76 -16.67
C ILE A 32 15.63 5.79 -15.22
N TYR A 33 16.53 5.48 -14.30
CA TYR A 33 16.30 5.67 -12.87
C TYR A 33 16.97 6.96 -12.40
N THR A 34 16.24 7.79 -11.66
CA THR A 34 16.71 9.06 -11.08
C THR A 34 16.32 9.12 -9.61
N THR A 35 17.19 9.69 -8.78
CA THR A 35 16.98 9.77 -7.33
C THR A 35 16.32 11.08 -6.90
N GLU A 36 16.37 12.09 -7.75
CA GLU A 36 16.04 13.48 -7.41
C GLU A 36 14.53 13.65 -7.30
N ALA A 37 13.77 13.22 -8.32
CA ALA A 37 12.36 13.55 -8.46
C ALA A 37 11.40 12.35 -8.60
N ASN A 38 11.83 11.20 -9.13
CA ASN A 38 10.96 10.03 -9.28
C ASN A 38 10.55 9.46 -7.91
N ARG A 39 9.24 9.36 -7.65
CA ARG A 39 8.69 8.84 -6.39
C ARG A 39 7.54 7.87 -6.66
N THR A 40 7.52 6.78 -5.90
CA THR A 40 6.38 5.88 -5.81
C THR A 40 5.30 6.50 -4.95
N LEU A 41 4.05 6.39 -5.41
CA LEU A 41 2.85 6.75 -4.66
C LEU A 41 2.26 5.48 -4.05
N SER A 42 1.89 5.57 -2.77
CA SER A 42 1.37 4.44 -2.01
C SER A 42 0.18 4.87 -1.16
N VAL A 43 -0.74 3.93 -0.95
CA VAL A 43 -1.86 4.11 0.00
C VAL A 43 -1.40 3.63 1.36
N SER A 44 -1.59 4.41 2.43
CA SER A 44 -1.21 3.99 3.78
C SER A 44 -2.18 2.93 4.33
N THR A 45 -1.66 2.03 5.15
CA THR A 45 -2.45 0.96 5.78
C THR A 45 -3.52 1.50 6.71
N GLU A 46 -3.29 2.61 7.39
CA GLU A 46 -4.28 3.27 8.25
C GLU A 46 -5.50 3.71 7.45
N GLY A 47 -5.28 4.37 6.31
CA GLY A 47 -6.36 4.77 5.41
C GLY A 47 -7.11 3.58 4.79
N MET A 48 -6.40 2.50 4.49
CA MET A 48 -7.03 1.25 4.03
C MET A 48 -7.91 0.62 5.11
N ILE A 49 -7.44 0.53 6.35
CA ILE A 49 -8.21 -0.05 7.46
C ILE A 49 -9.44 0.80 7.77
N GLU A 50 -9.32 2.12 7.81
CA GLU A 50 -10.45 3.04 7.96
C GLU A 50 -11.49 2.82 6.85
N ALA A 51 -11.06 2.72 5.58
CA ALA A 51 -11.99 2.45 4.49
C ALA A 51 -12.68 1.08 4.65
N ILE A 52 -11.92 0.02 4.95
CA ILE A 52 -12.47 -1.34 5.11
C ILE A 52 -13.47 -1.40 6.26
N ARG A 53 -13.13 -0.85 7.43
CA ARG A 53 -13.97 -0.90 8.63
C ARG A 53 -15.12 0.08 8.57
N ASP A 54 -14.85 1.35 8.30
CA ASP A 54 -15.80 2.43 8.55
C ASP A 54 -16.56 2.87 7.31
N LEU A 55 -15.94 2.84 6.13
CA LEU A 55 -16.64 3.15 4.88
C LEU A 55 -17.40 1.94 4.33
N TYR A 56 -16.74 0.79 4.24
CA TYR A 56 -17.30 -0.44 3.64
C TYR A 56 -17.98 -1.36 4.66
N LYS A 57 -17.88 -1.07 5.96
CA LYS A 57 -18.52 -1.86 7.04
C LYS A 57 -18.12 -3.35 7.02
N ALA A 58 -16.91 -3.65 6.56
CA ALA A 58 -16.37 -5.01 6.48
C ALA A 58 -15.60 -5.37 7.77
N GLU A 59 -16.27 -5.29 8.92
CA GLU A 59 -15.66 -5.46 10.25
C GLU A 59 -14.88 -6.77 10.38
N ARG A 60 -15.48 -7.90 9.96
CA ARG A 60 -14.84 -9.22 9.99
C ARG A 60 -13.50 -9.23 9.25
N LEU A 61 -13.41 -8.55 8.11
CA LEU A 61 -12.19 -8.49 7.31
C LEU A 61 -11.14 -7.58 7.97
N ALA A 62 -11.56 -6.44 8.52
CA ALA A 62 -10.67 -5.56 9.26
C ALA A 62 -10.07 -6.28 10.48
N ASP A 63 -10.88 -7.04 11.23
CA ASP A 63 -10.43 -7.83 12.37
C ASP A 63 -9.49 -8.98 11.95
N GLU A 64 -9.78 -9.66 10.83
CA GLU A 64 -8.91 -10.71 10.30
C GLU A 64 -7.52 -10.17 9.94
N ILE A 65 -7.46 -9.01 9.28
CA ILE A 65 -6.21 -8.35 8.89
C ILE A 65 -5.41 -7.89 10.12
N LEU A 66 -6.06 -7.23 11.08
CA LEU A 66 -5.38 -6.67 12.25
C LEU A 66 -4.91 -7.72 13.26
N ASN A 67 -5.69 -8.81 13.42
CA ASN A 67 -5.36 -9.87 14.38
C ASN A 67 -4.53 -10.99 13.77
N GLY A 68 -4.35 -11.02 12.44
CA GLY A 68 -3.64 -12.08 11.73
C GLY A 68 -4.30 -13.47 11.88
N LYS A 69 -5.59 -13.50 12.20
CA LYS A 69 -6.37 -14.71 12.46
C LYS A 69 -7.71 -14.59 11.78
N ARG A 70 -8.08 -15.61 11.02
CA ARG A 70 -9.42 -15.71 10.45
C ARG A 70 -10.41 -15.89 11.60
N GLY A 71 -11.35 -14.96 11.74
CA GLY A 71 -12.45 -15.08 12.71
C GLY A 71 -13.29 -16.32 12.42
N GLU A 72 -13.63 -17.07 13.47
CA GLU A 72 -14.62 -18.16 13.41
C GLU A 72 -16.04 -17.63 13.21
#